data_AF-B6Q4N8-F1
#
_entry.id   AF-B6Q4N8-F1
#
_cell.length_a   1.000
_cell.length_b   1.000
_cell.length_c   1.000
_cell.angle_alpha   90.00
_cell.angle_beta   90.00
_cell.angle_gamma   90.00
#
_symmetry.space_group_name_H-M   'P 1'
#
loop_
_entity.id
_entity.type
_entity.pdbx_description
1 polymer ?
#
loop_
_entity_poly.entity_id
_entity_poly.type
_entity_poly.pdbx_seq_one_letter_code
_entity_poly.pdbx_strand_id
1 'polypeptide(L)'
;MAVIWGLDLHAMQWSKFKSSYMFTRVYHLRRVKMIVYQLAMILCVCSESVGTAALSDYVDQQSFIEKQNHLATVYNNDFVGIASYNIFVGIAVATILGAAFFFDLFWPERHETRSVHLAWKICAAVITVMCSADAIAMTVIVATRHAYISGVDANEATRLLEASIKNPNLCKLVP
;
A
#
# COMPACT_ATOMS: atom_id res chain seq x y z
N MET A 1 -27.26 20.12 18.16
CA MET A 1 -27.19 19.25 16.98
C MET A 1 -25.77 19.26 16.46
N ALA A 2 -25.11 18.10 16.37
CA ALA A 2 -23.77 18.03 15.80
C ALA A 2 -23.91 17.73 14.31
N VAL A 3 -23.74 18.76 13.47
CA VAL A 3 -23.55 18.59 12.03
C VAL A 3 -22.06 18.55 11.82
N ILE A 4 -21.51 17.37 11.53
CA ILE A 4 -20.08 17.22 11.25
C ILE A 4 -19.94 17.15 9.73
N TRP A 5 -19.30 18.16 9.15
CA TRP A 5 -18.95 18.22 7.72
C TRP A 5 -20.15 18.15 6.76
N GLY A 6 -21.28 18.76 7.15
CA GLY A 6 -22.52 18.75 6.36
C GLY A 6 -23.33 17.46 6.46
N LEU A 7 -22.87 16.49 7.27
CA LEU A 7 -23.59 15.26 7.57
C LEU A 7 -24.34 15.44 8.90
N ASP A 8 -25.66 15.30 8.86
CA ASP A 8 -26.47 15.14 10.07
C ASP A 8 -26.24 13.73 10.63
N LEU A 9 -25.66 13.62 11.85
CA LEU A 9 -25.33 12.34 12.47
C LEU A 9 -26.56 11.43 12.67
N HIS A 10 -27.77 11.98 12.73
CA HIS A 10 -28.99 11.17 12.84
C HIS A 10 -29.29 10.36 11.57
N ALA A 11 -28.75 10.75 10.41
CA ALA A 11 -28.90 9.97 9.18
C ALA A 11 -28.05 8.69 9.20
N MET A 12 -27.14 8.53 10.17
CA MET A 12 -26.25 7.37 10.37
C MET A 12 -27.02 6.23 11.01
N GLN A 13 -27.88 5.62 10.22
CA GLN A 13 -28.68 4.48 10.65
C GLN A 13 -28.05 3.19 10.13
N TRP A 14 -27.88 2.20 11.01
CA TRP A 14 -27.43 0.84 10.66
C TRP A 14 -28.27 0.18 9.56
N SER A 15 -29.54 0.60 9.41
CA SER A 15 -30.42 0.16 8.33
C SER A 15 -29.93 0.57 6.93
N LYS A 16 -29.23 1.70 6.80
CA LYS A 16 -28.64 2.17 5.52
C LYS A 16 -27.36 1.41 5.13
N PHE A 17 -26.76 0.67 6.07
CA PHE A 17 -25.66 -0.25 5.80
C PHE A 17 -26.09 -1.53 5.06
N LYS A 18 -27.39 -1.77 4.89
CA LYS A 18 -27.90 -2.95 4.20
C LYS A 18 -27.54 -2.91 2.72
N SER A 19 -26.97 -4.01 2.20
CA SER A 19 -26.62 -4.22 0.79
C SER A 19 -27.75 -3.80 -0.19
N SER A 20 -29.01 -4.03 0.19
CA SER A 20 -30.19 -3.58 -0.56
C SER A 20 -30.22 -2.08 -0.89
N TYR A 21 -29.66 -1.21 -0.04
CA TYR A 21 -29.56 0.24 -0.27
C TYR A 21 -28.32 0.62 -1.10
N MET A 22 -27.28 -0.22 -1.09
CA MET A 22 -26.06 -0.05 -1.89
C MET A 22 -26.28 -0.38 -3.38
N PHE A 23 -27.09 -1.39 -3.68
CA PHE A 23 -27.27 -1.90 -5.05
C PHE A 23 -28.55 -1.44 -5.75
N THR A 24 -29.30 -0.49 -5.16
CA THR A 24 -30.52 0.07 -5.76
C THR A 24 -30.23 0.71 -7.12
N ARG A 25 -31.10 0.49 -8.11
CA ARG A 25 -30.96 1.05 -9.47
C ARG A 25 -31.26 2.55 -9.59
N VAL A 26 -31.61 3.23 -8.50
CA VAL A 26 -31.93 4.67 -8.50
C VAL A 26 -30.76 5.51 -9.01
N TYR A 27 -29.52 5.05 -8.80
CA TYR A 27 -28.30 5.73 -9.25
C TYR A 27 -27.42 4.80 -10.09
N HIS A 28 -27.47 4.91 -11.43
CA HIS A 28 -26.77 3.97 -12.32
C HIS A 28 -25.23 3.99 -12.16
N LEU A 29 -24.64 5.16 -11.86
CA LEU A 29 -23.19 5.31 -11.65
C LEU A 29 -22.69 4.67 -10.36
N ARG A 30 -23.56 4.36 -9.39
CA ARG A 30 -23.13 3.85 -8.07
C ARG A 30 -22.45 2.48 -8.16
N ARG A 31 -22.97 1.59 -9.01
CA ARG A 31 -22.37 0.25 -9.22
C ARG A 31 -21.01 0.35 -9.90
N VAL A 32 -20.89 1.18 -10.94
CA VAL A 32 -19.64 1.37 -11.67
C VAL A 32 -18.60 2.00 -10.76
N LYS A 33 -18.94 3.06 -10.02
CA LYS A 33 -18.07 3.65 -9.00
C LYS A 33 -17.62 2.59 -8.00
N MET A 34 -18.54 1.83 -7.41
CA MET A 34 -18.18 0.82 -6.41
C MET A 34 -17.22 -0.25 -6.96
N ILE A 35 -17.48 -0.78 -8.16
CA ILE A 35 -16.59 -1.79 -8.76
C ILE A 35 -15.18 -1.20 -9.00
N VAL A 36 -15.09 0.01 -9.56
CA VAL A 36 -13.79 0.65 -9.84
C VAL A 36 -13.02 0.96 -8.55
N TYR A 37 -13.70 1.51 -7.54
CA TYR A 37 -13.07 1.79 -6.24
C TYR A 37 -12.62 0.50 -5.53
N GLN A 38 -13.44 -0.56 -5.55
CA GLN A 38 -13.07 -1.84 -4.95
C GLN A 38 -11.90 -2.50 -5.68
N LEU A 39 -11.88 -2.48 -7.01
CA LEU A 39 -10.74 -2.97 -7.79
C LEU A 39 -9.47 -2.18 -7.46
N ALA A 40 -9.53 -0.85 -7.42
CA ALA A 40 -8.39 -0.02 -7.08
C ALA A 40 -7.88 -0.29 -5.65
N MET A 41 -8.78 -0.45 -4.69
CA MET A 41 -8.44 -0.78 -3.30
C MET A 41 -7.79 -2.15 -3.17
N ILE A 42 -8.32 -3.18 -3.86
CA ILE A 42 -7.72 -4.52 -3.85
C ILE A 42 -6.31 -4.48 -4.42
N LEU A 43 -6.09 -3.78 -5.54
CA LEU A 43 -4.76 -3.65 -6.13
C LEU A 43 -3.76 -2.97 -5.19
N CYS A 44 -4.18 -1.89 -4.50
CA CYS A 44 -3.33 -1.21 -3.52
C CYS A 44 -3.00 -2.11 -2.32
N VAL A 45 -3.99 -2.83 -1.77
CA VAL A 45 -3.78 -3.76 -0.65
C VAL A 45 -2.87 -4.92 -1.05
N CYS A 46 -3.04 -5.47 -2.27
CA CYS A 46 -2.14 -6.49 -2.79
C CYS A 46 -0.71 -5.95 -2.94
N SER A 47 -0.53 -4.74 -3.48
CA SER A 47 0.78 -4.08 -3.59
C SER A 47 1.45 -3.92 -2.22
N GLU A 48 0.73 -3.36 -1.25
CA GLU A 48 1.22 -3.18 0.13
C GLU A 48 1.60 -4.52 0.79
N SER A 49 0.75 -5.54 0.63
CA SER A 49 0.98 -6.87 1.22
C SER A 49 2.22 -7.54 0.63
N VAL A 50 2.39 -7.46 -0.69
CA VAL A 50 3.56 -8.00 -1.39
C VAL A 50 4.82 -7.21 -1.00
N GLY A 51 4.74 -5.87 -0.95
CA GLY A 51 5.84 -5.01 -0.51
C GLY A 51 6.28 -5.31 0.93
N THR A 52 5.32 -5.53 1.84
CA THR A 52 5.58 -5.88 3.24
C THR A 52 6.21 -7.26 3.38
N ALA A 53 5.69 -8.25 2.64
CA ALA A 53 6.26 -9.60 2.65
C ALA A 53 7.71 -9.59 2.14
N ALA A 54 7.96 -8.91 1.01
CA ALA A 54 9.30 -8.78 0.46
C ALA A 54 10.23 -8.03 1.43
N LEU A 55 9.78 -6.94 2.04
CA LEU A 55 10.54 -6.20 3.04
C LEU A 55 10.95 -7.08 4.22
N SER A 56 10.03 -7.90 4.75
CA SER A 56 10.32 -8.84 5.83
C SER A 56 11.42 -9.82 5.43
N ASP A 57 11.32 -10.41 4.24
CA ASP A 57 12.30 -11.38 3.74
C ASP A 57 13.70 -10.74 3.60
N TYR A 58 13.79 -9.50 3.10
CA TYR A 58 15.07 -8.77 2.99
C TYR A 58 15.69 -8.44 4.36
N VAL A 59 14.88 -8.06 5.35
CA VAL A 59 15.35 -7.77 6.72
C VAL A 59 15.80 -9.05 7.43
N ASP A 60 15.07 -10.14 7.25
CA ASP A 60 15.43 -11.45 7.80
C ASP A 60 16.72 -11.96 7.15
N GLN A 61 16.92 -11.76 5.85
CA GLN A 61 18.14 -12.13 5.14
C GLN A 61 19.35 -11.35 5.65
N GLN A 62 19.21 -10.03 5.84
CA GLN A 62 20.25 -9.20 6.42
C GLN A 62 20.61 -9.68 7.83
N SER A 63 19.61 -9.89 8.68
CA SER A 63 19.80 -10.37 10.06
C SER A 63 20.47 -11.74 10.13
N PHE A 64 20.20 -12.62 9.16
CA PHE A 64 20.83 -13.94 9.08
C PHE A 64 22.31 -13.85 8.69
N ILE A 65 22.63 -13.03 7.68
CA ILE A 65 24.01 -12.86 7.19
C ILE A 65 24.89 -12.18 8.26
N GLU A 66 24.39 -11.13 8.90
CA GLU A 66 25.10 -10.43 9.98
C GLU A 66 25.35 -11.33 11.20
N LYS A 67 24.41 -12.24 11.53
CA LYS A 67 24.62 -13.24 12.60
C LYS A 67 25.69 -14.26 12.24
N GLN A 68 25.78 -14.65 10.98
CA GLN A 68 26.75 -15.66 10.52
C GLN A 68 28.17 -15.09 10.44
N ASN A 69 28.30 -13.82 10.07
CA ASN A 69 29.58 -13.13 10.02
C ASN A 69 29.41 -11.64 10.37
N HIS A 70 29.94 -11.23 11.52
CA HIS A 70 29.83 -9.86 12.03
C HIS A 70 30.56 -8.82 11.15
N LEU A 71 31.40 -9.26 10.21
CA LEU A 71 32.08 -8.41 9.23
C LEU A 71 31.29 -8.26 7.92
N ALA A 72 30.27 -9.09 7.70
CA ALA A 72 29.44 -9.06 6.50
C ALA A 72 28.28 -8.09 6.68
N THR A 73 28.22 -7.04 5.85
CA THR A 73 27.09 -6.10 5.83
C THR A 73 26.37 -6.18 4.49
N VAL A 74 25.05 -6.39 4.53
CA VAL A 74 24.19 -6.44 3.34
C VAL A 74 23.63 -5.04 3.06
N TYR A 75 23.88 -4.52 1.87
CA TYR A 75 23.29 -3.26 1.42
C TYR A 75 22.04 -3.53 0.58
N ASN A 76 20.87 -3.44 1.21
CA ASN A 76 19.53 -3.56 0.60
C ASN A 76 18.67 -2.29 0.80
N ASN A 77 19.29 -1.19 1.27
CA ASN A 77 18.61 0.04 1.69
C ASN A 77 17.69 0.65 0.62
N ASP A 78 18.05 0.51 -0.65
CA ASP A 78 17.23 1.04 -1.75
C ASP A 78 15.88 0.33 -1.83
N PHE A 79 15.87 -1.01 -1.70
CA PHE A 79 14.64 -1.79 -1.71
C PHE A 79 13.84 -1.57 -0.42
N VAL A 80 14.52 -1.59 0.74
CA VAL A 80 13.88 -1.34 2.05
C VAL A 80 13.19 0.02 2.08
N GLY A 81 13.86 1.06 1.56
CA GLY A 81 13.33 2.41 1.50
C GLY A 81 12.08 2.52 0.62
N ILE A 82 12.12 1.96 -0.59
CA ILE A 82 10.97 2.04 -1.49
C ILE A 82 9.81 1.14 -1.05
N ALA A 83 10.07 -0.06 -0.50
CA ALA A 83 9.03 -0.91 0.06
C ALA A 83 8.32 -0.25 1.25
N SER A 84 9.07 0.46 2.10
CA SER A 84 8.50 1.27 3.18
C SER A 84 7.64 2.43 2.66
N TYR A 85 8.06 3.07 1.57
CA TYR A 85 7.29 4.13 0.92
C TYR A 85 5.98 3.57 0.32
N ASN A 86 6.02 2.42 -0.34
CA ASN A 86 4.84 1.72 -0.87
C ASN A 86 3.80 1.45 0.23
N ILE A 87 4.23 0.95 1.40
CA ILE A 87 3.35 0.75 2.56
C ILE A 87 2.70 2.07 2.99
N PHE A 88 3.48 3.14 3.11
CA PHE A 88 2.97 4.45 3.49
C PHE A 88 1.92 4.97 2.50
N VAL A 89 2.18 4.83 1.20
CA VAL A 89 1.24 5.21 0.14
C VAL A 89 -0.02 4.36 0.19
N GLY A 90 0.11 3.04 0.41
CA GLY A 90 -1.01 2.11 0.59
C GLY A 90 -1.95 2.52 1.72
N ILE A 91 -1.39 2.84 2.89
CA ILE A 91 -2.16 3.34 4.05
C ILE A 91 -2.85 4.67 3.73
N ALA A 92 -2.16 5.59 3.04
CA ALA A 92 -2.75 6.88 2.64
C ALA A 92 -3.94 6.71 1.68
N VAL A 93 -3.83 5.81 0.70
CA VAL A 93 -4.93 5.44 -0.20
C VAL A 93 -6.09 4.84 0.60
N ALA A 94 -5.80 3.86 1.45
CA ALA A 94 -6.83 3.11 2.17
C ALA A 94 -7.62 3.99 3.14
N THR A 95 -6.93 4.89 3.84
CA THR A 95 -7.56 5.78 4.82
C THR A 95 -8.34 6.91 4.15
N ILE A 96 -7.75 7.60 3.17
CA ILE A 96 -8.36 8.79 2.58
C ILE A 96 -9.36 8.42 1.48
N LEU A 97 -8.95 7.65 0.47
CA LEU A 97 -9.84 7.26 -0.63
C LEU A 97 -10.84 6.19 -0.18
N GLY A 98 -10.47 5.31 0.75
CA GLY A 98 -11.42 4.39 1.37
C GLY A 98 -12.50 5.13 2.17
N ALA A 99 -12.15 6.14 2.96
CA ALA A 99 -13.14 6.97 3.64
C ALA A 99 -14.01 7.76 2.66
N ALA A 100 -13.41 8.37 1.63
CA ALA A 100 -14.16 9.07 0.59
C ALA A 100 -15.20 8.16 -0.08
N PHE A 101 -14.77 6.96 -0.47
CA PHE A 101 -15.64 5.94 -1.07
C PHE A 101 -16.77 5.52 -0.12
N PHE A 102 -16.46 5.31 1.16
CA PHE A 102 -17.46 4.96 2.17
C PHE A 102 -18.54 6.03 2.31
N PHE A 103 -18.16 7.32 2.34
CA PHE A 103 -19.11 8.42 2.39
C PHE A 103 -19.95 8.52 1.11
N ASP A 104 -19.34 8.36 -0.07
CA ASP A 104 -20.04 8.38 -1.38
C ASP A 104 -21.06 7.24 -1.50
N LEU A 105 -20.78 6.09 -0.87
CA LEU A 105 -21.59 4.89 -0.93
C LEU A 105 -22.83 4.95 -0.03
N PHE A 106 -22.68 5.41 1.21
CA PHE A 106 -23.76 5.46 2.20
C PHE A 106 -24.56 6.77 2.15
N TRP A 107 -23.93 7.89 1.76
CA TRP A 107 -24.58 9.19 1.62
C TRP A 107 -24.31 9.85 0.25
N PRO A 108 -24.93 9.31 -0.81
CA PRO A 108 -24.84 9.85 -2.16
C PRO A 108 -25.33 11.30 -2.30
N GLU A 109 -26.28 11.73 -1.46
CA GLU A 109 -26.94 13.05 -1.51
C GLU A 109 -26.34 14.05 -0.51
N ARG A 110 -25.15 13.76 0.03
CA ARG A 110 -24.48 14.64 1.00
C ARG A 110 -24.18 16.01 0.37
N HIS A 111 -24.76 17.06 0.95
CA HIS A 111 -24.37 18.43 0.65
C HIS A 111 -23.09 18.80 1.40
N GLU A 112 -21.94 18.60 0.74
CA GLU A 112 -20.65 19.06 1.27
C GLU A 112 -20.48 20.57 1.14
N THR A 113 -19.82 21.17 2.13
CA THR A 113 -19.29 22.53 1.97
C THR A 113 -18.20 22.54 0.89
N ARG A 114 -18.11 23.65 0.14
CA ARG A 114 -17.15 23.77 -0.99
C ARG A 114 -15.70 23.50 -0.57
N SER A 115 -15.33 23.86 0.67
CA SER A 115 -13.98 23.63 1.21
C SER A 115 -13.66 22.15 1.41
N VAL A 116 -14.62 21.34 1.89
CA VAL A 116 -14.42 19.89 2.08
C VAL A 116 -14.30 19.20 0.72
N HIS A 117 -15.13 19.60 -0.24
CA HIS A 117 -15.04 19.07 -1.60
C HIS A 117 -13.70 19.42 -2.28
N LEU A 118 -13.17 20.62 -2.04
CA LEU A 118 -11.84 21.01 -2.50
C LEU A 118 -10.74 20.17 -1.83
N ALA A 119 -10.83 19.94 -0.52
CA ALA A 119 -9.89 19.11 0.21
C ALA A 119 -9.85 17.68 -0.35
N TRP A 120 -11.00 17.06 -0.64
CA TRP A 120 -11.05 15.75 -1.29
C TRP A 120 -10.36 15.73 -2.65
N LYS A 121 -10.56 16.77 -3.47
CA LYS A 121 -9.90 16.89 -4.78
C LYS A 121 -8.38 17.01 -4.65
N ILE A 122 -7.90 17.83 -3.72
CA ILE A 122 -6.46 18.00 -3.47
C ILE A 122 -5.87 16.68 -2.98
N CYS A 123 -6.50 16.03 -2.00
CA CYS A 123 -6.05 14.74 -1.50
C CYS A 123 -6.00 13.68 -2.61
N ALA A 124 -7.04 13.60 -3.45
CA ALA A 124 -7.08 12.66 -4.56
C ALA A 124 -5.94 12.91 -5.56
N ALA A 125 -5.67 14.17 -5.90
CA ALA A 125 -4.56 14.54 -6.78
C ALA A 125 -3.20 14.15 -6.18
N VAL A 126 -2.97 14.50 -4.90
CA VAL A 126 -1.73 14.19 -4.19
C VAL A 126 -1.50 12.69 -4.10
N ILE A 127 -2.51 11.91 -3.70
CA ILE A 127 -2.42 10.45 -3.59
C ILE A 127 -2.14 9.81 -4.95
N THR A 128 -2.76 10.31 -6.02
CA THR A 128 -2.52 9.80 -7.37
C THR A 128 -1.06 10.01 -7.79
N VAL A 129 -0.49 11.19 -7.49
CA VAL A 129 0.93 11.46 -7.75
C VAL A 129 1.84 10.57 -6.91
N MET A 130 1.54 10.40 -5.62
CA MET A 130 2.32 9.53 -4.73
C MET A 130 2.29 8.06 -5.19
N CYS A 131 1.12 7.55 -5.57
CA CYS A 131 0.96 6.19 -6.08
C CYS A 131 1.66 5.99 -7.43
N SER A 132 1.62 6.99 -8.32
CA SER A 132 2.34 6.94 -9.59
C SER A 132 3.86 6.95 -9.38
N ALA A 133 4.35 7.80 -8.46
CA ALA A 133 5.75 7.87 -8.11
C ALA A 133 6.24 6.56 -7.48
N ASP A 134 5.45 5.98 -6.57
CA ASP A 134 5.75 4.69 -5.95
C ASP A 134 5.85 3.58 -7.00
N ALA A 135 4.86 3.46 -7.88
CA ALA A 135 4.86 2.44 -8.93
C ALA A 135 6.08 2.55 -9.85
N ILE A 136 6.46 3.77 -10.26
CA ILE A 136 7.64 4.00 -11.10
C ILE A 136 8.92 3.66 -10.33
N ALA A 137 9.07 4.18 -9.11
CA ALA A 137 10.27 3.99 -8.31
C ALA A 137 10.48 2.53 -7.89
N MET A 138 9.41 1.83 -7.48
CA MET A 138 9.44 0.38 -7.24
C MET A 138 9.91 -0.37 -8.49
N THR A 139 9.35 -0.06 -9.65
CA THR A 139 9.73 -0.71 -10.91
C THR A 139 11.20 -0.48 -11.25
N VAL A 140 11.69 0.76 -11.13
CA VAL A 140 13.09 1.10 -11.42
C VAL A 140 14.03 0.41 -10.43
N ILE A 141 13.74 0.45 -9.13
CA ILE A 141 14.61 -0.14 -8.11
C ILE A 141 14.68 -1.65 -8.28
N VAL A 142 13.54 -2.33 -8.46
CA VAL A 142 13.50 -3.78 -8.67
C VAL A 142 14.20 -4.17 -9.98
N ALA A 143 14.09 -3.37 -11.04
CA ALA A 143 14.70 -3.69 -12.33
C ALA A 143 16.20 -3.37 -12.43
N THR A 144 16.71 -2.40 -11.67
CA THR A 144 18.08 -1.86 -11.86
C THR A 144 19.01 -2.03 -10.68
N ARG A 145 18.48 -2.24 -9.47
CA ARG A 145 19.28 -2.32 -8.25
C ARG A 145 19.44 -3.77 -7.84
N HIS A 146 20.64 -4.08 -7.36
CA HIS A 146 20.98 -5.39 -6.79
C HIS A 146 21.47 -5.19 -5.36
N ALA A 147 21.05 -6.09 -4.46
CA ALA A 147 21.64 -6.16 -3.14
C ALA A 147 23.08 -6.67 -3.25
N TYR A 148 24.01 -6.03 -2.54
CA TYR A 148 25.41 -6.45 -2.50
C TYR A 148 25.90 -6.62 -1.05
N ILE A 149 26.78 -7.60 -0.86
CA ILE A 149 27.41 -7.89 0.43
C ILE A 149 28.80 -7.26 0.41
N SER A 150 29.17 -6.58 1.48
CA SER A 150 30.49 -5.97 1.65
C SER A 150 31.13 -6.42 2.97
N GLY A 151 32.45 -6.22 3.09
CA GLY A 151 33.22 -6.57 4.29
C GLY A 151 33.75 -8.00 4.34
N VAL A 152 33.52 -8.79 3.29
CA VAL A 152 34.04 -10.16 3.13
C VAL A 152 34.53 -10.39 1.71
N ASP A 153 35.46 -11.36 1.54
CA ASP A 153 35.96 -11.76 0.23
C ASP A 153 34.82 -12.28 -0.68
N ALA A 154 34.98 -12.13 -2.00
CA ALA A 154 33.92 -12.44 -2.97
C ALA A 154 33.42 -13.88 -2.86
N ASN A 155 34.32 -14.84 -2.60
CA ASN A 155 33.96 -16.25 -2.42
C ASN A 155 33.12 -16.49 -1.15
N GLU A 156 33.42 -15.78 -0.07
CA GLU A 156 32.66 -15.91 1.19
C GLU A 156 31.31 -15.18 1.10
N ALA A 157 31.24 -14.06 0.37
CA ALA A 157 29.99 -13.40 0.05
C ALA A 157 29.05 -14.32 -0.75
N THR A 158 29.56 -15.01 -1.79
CA THR A 158 28.76 -15.99 -2.56
C THR A 158 28.31 -17.16 -1.67
N ARG A 159 29.19 -17.67 -0.80
CA ARG A 159 28.84 -18.76 0.13
C ARG A 159 27.73 -18.36 1.10
N LEU A 160 27.79 -17.14 1.65
CA LEU A 160 26.76 -16.61 2.56
C LEU A 160 25.43 -16.38 1.83
N LEU A 161 25.48 -15.91 0.58
CA LEU A 161 24.30 -15.75 -0.27
C LEU A 161 23.64 -17.10 -0.57
N GLU A 162 24.42 -18.12 -0.98
CA GLU A 162 23.92 -19.48 -1.19
C GLU A 162 23.33 -20.10 0.09
N ALA A 163 23.95 -19.85 1.25
CA ALA A 163 23.44 -20.30 2.53
C ALA A 163 22.11 -19.62 2.90
N SER A 164 21.95 -18.33 2.57
CA SER A 164 20.67 -17.63 2.75
C SER A 164 19.58 -18.16 1.83
N ILE A 165 19.89 -18.49 0.57
CA ILE A 165 18.94 -19.05 -0.41
C ILE A 165 18.48 -20.46 -0.01
N LYS A 166 19.38 -21.28 0.56
CA LYS A 166 19.06 -22.64 1.02
C LYS A 166 18.21 -22.68 2.28
N ASN A 167 18.05 -21.55 2.99
CA ASN A 167 17.21 -21.51 4.18
C ASN A 167 15.73 -21.40 3.76
N PRO A 168 14.88 -22.40 4.05
CA PRO A 168 13.49 -22.41 3.61
C PRO A 168 12.66 -21.25 4.17
N ASN A 169 13.13 -20.59 5.22
CA ASN A 169 12.51 -19.39 5.78
C ASN A 169 12.83 -18.09 5.01
N LEU A 170 13.84 -18.11 4.14
CA LEU A 170 14.35 -16.96 3.37
C LEU A 170 14.17 -17.12 1.83
N CYS A 171 13.74 -18.31 1.39
CA CYS A 171 13.65 -18.72 -0.01
C CYS A 171 12.31 -18.34 -0.65
N LYS A 172 11.92 -17.06 -0.61
CA LYS A 172 10.69 -16.56 -1.28
C LYS A 172 10.96 -15.51 -2.35
N LEU A 173 12.20 -15.01 -2.45
CA LEU A 173 12.63 -14.04 -3.45
C LEU A 173 13.80 -14.60 -4.26
N VAL A 174 13.55 -15.65 -5.04
CA VAL A 174 14.30 -15.91 -6.26
C VAL A 174 13.26 -16.04 -7.37
N PRO A 175 13.37 -15.30 -8.49
CA PRO A 175 12.48 -15.48 -9.63
C PRO A 175 12.53 -16.89 -10.20
#